data_AF-W1XL67-F1
#
_entry.id   AF-W1XL67-F1
#
_cell.length_a   1.000
_cell.length_b   1.000
_cell.length_c   1.000
_cell.angle_alpha   90.00
_cell.angle_beta   90.00
_cell.angle_gamma   90.00
#
_symmetry.space_group_name_H-M   'P 1'
#
loop_
_entity.id
_entity.type
_entity.pdbx_description
1 polymer ?
#
loop_
_entity_poly.entity_id
_entity_poly.type
_entity_poly.pdbx_seq_one_letter_code
_entity_poly.pdbx_strand_id
1 'polypeptide(L)' 'PWCRFNKNYPVNINHVIHYSDHKAVNALRYALSYLAKREQKECGIILKCSGLPEKSNRGRPRLGSPLPETYSLV' A
#
# COMPACT_ATOMS: atom_id res chain seq x y z
N PRO A 1 11.53 17.09 -2.53
CA PRO A 1 11.57 15.77 -3.21
C PRO A 1 11.97 14.66 -2.25
N TRP A 2 11.05 13.74 -1.93
CA TRP A 2 11.23 12.70 -0.88
C TRP A 2 11.99 11.44 -1.36
N CYS A 3 12.46 11.44 -2.61
CA CYS A 3 13.40 10.45 -3.16
C CYS A 3 14.61 11.20 -3.74
N ARG A 4 15.77 11.08 -3.07
CA ARG A 4 17.06 11.54 -3.61
C ARG A 4 17.85 10.34 -4.10
N PHE A 5 18.59 10.51 -5.19
CA PHE A 5 19.44 9.45 -5.72
C PHE A 5 20.55 9.09 -4.71
N ASN A 6 20.61 7.82 -4.31
CA ASN A 6 21.69 7.30 -3.47
C ASN A 6 22.66 6.48 -4.33
N LYS A 7 23.88 7.00 -4.49
CA LYS A 7 24.96 6.38 -5.27
C LYS A 7 25.41 5.03 -4.71
N ASN A 8 25.22 4.82 -3.41
CA ASN A 8 25.66 3.63 -2.68
C ASN A 8 24.56 2.56 -2.59
N TYR A 9 23.41 2.77 -3.24
CA TYR A 9 22.33 1.79 -3.24
C TYR A 9 22.71 0.57 -4.11
N PRO A 10 22.85 -0.63 -3.53
CA PRO A 10 23.57 -1.73 -4.19
C PRO A 10 22.70 -2.55 -5.15
N VAL A 11 21.41 -2.22 -5.30
CA VAL A 11 20.44 -3.06 -6.00
C VAL A 11 19.83 -2.32 -7.18
N ASN A 12 19.76 -2.99 -8.34
CA ASN A 12 19.02 -2.52 -9.50
C ASN A 12 17.80 -3.43 -9.73
N ILE A 13 16.59 -2.86 -9.67
CA ILE A 13 15.32 -3.56 -9.92
C ILE A 13 14.59 -3.03 -11.17
N ASN A 14 15.25 -2.26 -12.03
CA ASN A 14 14.67 -1.65 -13.24
C ASN A 14 14.57 -2.64 -14.42
N HIS A 15 14.24 -3.90 -14.14
CA HIS A 15 14.12 -4.96 -15.14
C HIS A 15 13.02 -5.95 -14.76
N VAL A 16 12.57 -6.76 -15.71
CA VAL A 16 11.56 -7.80 -15.45
C VAL A 16 12.19 -8.92 -14.63
N ILE A 17 11.58 -9.23 -13.49
CA ILE A 17 12.07 -10.26 -12.57
C ILE A 17 11.23 -11.52 -12.75
N HIS A 18 11.89 -12.65 -13.04
CA HIS A 18 11.25 -13.96 -13.05
C HIS A 18 11.26 -14.58 -11.65
N TYR A 19 10.19 -15.27 -11.25
CA TYR A 19 10.02 -15.79 -9.89
C TYR A 19 11.04 -16.88 -9.51
N SER A 20 11.55 -17.62 -10.50
CA SER A 20 12.59 -18.64 -10.27
C SER A 20 13.99 -18.04 -10.09
N ASP A 21 14.19 -16.77 -10.44
CA ASP A 21 15.46 -16.09 -10.18
C ASP A 21 15.47 -15.61 -8.72
N HIS A 22 15.92 -16.49 -7.84
CA HIS A 22 16.03 -16.20 -6.41
C HIS A 22 16.92 -14.99 -6.11
N LYS A 23 17.93 -14.70 -6.94
CA LYS A 23 18.81 -13.54 -6.75
C LYS A 23 18.05 -12.24 -7.02
N ALA A 24 17.33 -12.18 -8.14
CA ALA A 24 16.51 -11.02 -8.48
C ALA A 24 15.35 -10.81 -7.49
N VAL A 25 14.71 -11.90 -7.03
CA VAL A 25 13.67 -11.83 -6.00
C VAL A 25 14.23 -11.32 -4.66
N ASN A 26 15.43 -11.76 -4.25
CA ASN A 26 16.05 -11.26 -3.02
C ASN A 26 16.48 -9.79 -3.13
N ALA A 27 16.95 -9.37 -4.30
CA ALA A 27 17.18 -7.96 -4.63
C ALA A 27 15.90 -7.12 -4.47
N LEU A 28 14.76 -7.60 -4.99
CA LEU A 28 13.46 -6.94 -4.82
C LEU A 28 13.05 -6.83 -3.34
N ARG A 29 13.19 -7.91 -2.57
CA ARG A 29 12.91 -7.91 -1.12
C ARG A 29 13.79 -6.92 -0.36
N TYR A 30 15.07 -6.84 -0.73
CA TYR A 30 15.98 -5.86 -0.16
C TYR A 30 15.51 -4.44 -0.47
N ALA A 31 15.10 -4.16 -1.71
CA ALA A 31 14.61 -2.86 -2.12
C ALA A 31 13.40 -2.40 -1.33
N LEU A 32 12.40 -3.28 -1.18
CA LEU A 32 11.20 -3.00 -0.39
C LEU A 32 11.55 -2.70 1.08
N SER A 33 12.43 -3.53 1.67
CA SER A 33 12.92 -3.32 3.03
C SER A 33 13.65 -1.99 3.18
N TYR A 34 14.50 -1.64 2.21
CA TYR A 34 15.24 -0.39 2.20
C TYR A 34 14.31 0.83 2.13
N LEU A 35 13.28 0.79 1.27
CA LEU A 35 12.27 1.86 1.16
C LEU A 35 11.34 1.95 2.38
N ALA A 36 11.18 0.86 3.13
CA ALA A 36 10.40 0.82 4.35
C ALA A 36 11.15 1.42 5.56
N LYS A 37 12.48 1.40 5.58
CA LYS A 37 13.31 1.91 6.69
C LYS A 37 12.99 3.38 6.98
N ARG A 38 12.69 3.66 8.25
CA ARG A 38 12.31 5.00 8.72
C ARG A 38 13.49 5.96 8.71
N GLU A 39 14.68 5.43 8.99
CA GLU A 39 15.94 6.18 9.06
C GLU A 39 16.37 6.71 7.69
N GLN A 40 15.81 6.17 6.60
CA GLN A 40 16.03 6.66 5.24
C GLN A 40 15.10 7.82 4.86
N LYS A 41 14.14 8.19 5.73
CA LYS A 41 13.14 9.24 5.47
C LYS A 41 13.40 10.43 6.40
N GLU A 42 13.72 11.61 5.85
CA GLU A 42 13.94 12.85 6.63
C GLU A 42 12.74 13.20 7.53
N CYS A 43 11.53 12.84 7.13
CA CYS A 43 10.27 13.14 7.83
C CYS A 43 9.69 11.95 8.62
N GLY A 44 10.41 10.83 8.75
CA GLY A 44 9.92 9.64 9.46
C GLY A 44 8.89 8.82 8.67
N ILE A 45 7.85 8.29 9.32
CA ILE A 45 6.81 7.51 8.64
C ILE A 45 5.88 8.47 7.89
N ILE A 46 5.85 8.34 6.57
CA ILE A 46 4.86 9.03 5.74
C ILE A 46 3.52 8.30 5.93
N LEU A 47 2.62 8.91 6.70
CA LEU A 47 1.25 8.45 6.92
C LEU A 47 0.29 9.19 5.97
N LYS A 48 -0.89 8.61 5.70
CA LYS A 48 -1.97 9.20 4.88
C LYS A 48 -1.75 9.30 3.36
N CYS A 49 -0.79 8.59 2.75
CA CYS A 49 -0.70 8.53 1.27
C CYS A 49 -1.89 7.78 0.61
N SER A 50 -2.57 6.92 1.36
CA SER A 50 -3.85 6.35 0.98
C SER A 50 -4.93 6.89 1.91
N GLY A 51 -5.53 8.03 1.54
CA GLY A 51 -6.86 8.32 2.05
C GLY A 51 -7.76 7.17 1.61
N LEU A 52 -8.16 6.30 2.54
CA LEU A 52 -9.16 5.30 2.21
C LEU A 52 -10.38 6.06 1.68
N PRO A 53 -10.90 5.72 0.50
CA PRO A 53 -12.12 6.35 0.03
C PRO A 53 -13.22 6.14 1.08
N GLU A 54 -14.17 7.06 1.14
CA GLU A 54 -15.33 6.89 1.99
C GLU A 54 -15.95 5.51 1.73
N LYS A 55 -16.33 4.82 2.82
CA LYS A 55 -16.89 3.48 2.71
C LYS A 55 -18.01 3.49 1.67
N SER A 56 -17.92 2.62 0.68
CA SER A 56 -19.01 2.49 -0.28
C SER A 56 -20.25 1.99 0.45
N ASN A 57 -21.36 2.73 0.36
CA ASN A 57 -22.68 2.22 0.74
C ASN A 57 -23.26 1.27 -0.32
N ARG A 58 -22.53 1.01 -1.42
CA ARG A 58 -22.93 0.00 -2.40
C ARG A 58 -22.62 -1.39 -1.86
N GLY A 59 -23.67 -2.17 -1.65
CA GLY A 59 -23.64 -3.53 -1.15
C GLY A 59 -24.98 -3.90 -0.53
N ARG A 60 -25.18 -5.18 -0.22
CA ARG A 60 -26.37 -5.60 0.53
C ARG A 60 -26.32 -4.94 1.92
N PRO A 61 -27.42 -4.35 2.41
CA PRO A 61 -27.50 -3.90 3.80
C PRO A 61 -27.00 -5.00 4.73
N ARG A 62 -26.06 -4.65 5.62
CA ARG A 62 -25.63 -5.58 6.66
C ARG A 62 -26.84 -5.79 7.57
N LEU A 63 -27.19 -7.06 7.83
CA LEU A 63 -28.31 -7.40 8.70
C LEU A 63 -28.14 -6.65 10.04
N GLY A 64 -29.05 -5.74 10.37
CA GLY A 64 -28.97 -4.88 11.55
C GLY A 64 -28.83 -3.37 11.30
N SER A 65 -28.73 -2.90 10.04
CA SER A 65 -29.00 -1.49 9.75
C SER A 65 -30.50 -1.21 9.94
N PRO A 66 -30.92 -0.09 10.60
CA PRO A 66 -32.31 0.31 10.62
C PRO A 66 -32.81 0.35 9.18
N LEU A 67 -33.82 -0.46 8.86
CA LEU A 67 -34.51 -0.32 7.58
C LEU A 67 -35.07 1.12 7.54
N PRO A 68 -34.98 1.83 6.41
CA PRO A 68 -35.68 3.10 6.30
C PRO A 68 -37.17 2.87 6.58
N GLU A 69 -37.79 3.75 7.35
CA GLU A 69 -39.19 3.68 7.84
C GLU A 69 -40.25 3.42 6.77
N THR A 70 -39.88 3.47 5.49
CA THR A 70 -40.76 3.29 4.34
C THR A 70 -41.19 1.84 4.09
N TYR A 71 -40.67 0.86 4.82
CA TYR A 71 -41.03 -0.57 4.64
C TYR A 71 -41.99 -1.13 5.71
N SER A 72 -42.53 -0.30 6.60
CA SER A 72 -43.43 -0.75 7.68
C SER A 72 -44.93 -0.69 7.35
N LEU A 73 -45.32 -0.60 6.07
CA LEU A 73 -46.72 -0.61 5.63
C LEU A 73 -46.99 -1.79 4.69
N VAL A 74 -47.08 -3.00 5.26
CA VAL A 74 -47.89 -4.11 4.76
C VAL A 74 -48.54 -4.77 5.97
#